data_AF-A0A8J2SH07-F1
#
_entry.id   AF-A0A8J2SH07-F1
#
_cell.length_a   1.000
_cell.length_b   1.000
_cell.length_c   1.000
_cell.angle_alpha   90.00
_cell.angle_beta   90.00
_cell.angle_gamma   90.00
#
_symmetry.space_group_name_H-M   'P 1'
#
loop_
_entity.id
_entity.type
_entity.pdbx_description
1 polymer ?
#
loop_
_entity_poly.entity_id
_entity_poly.type
_entity_poly.pdbx_seq_one_letter_code
_entity_poly.pdbx_strand_id
1 'polypeptide(L)'
;MGQKTHSSYDATHANTLNASMASLRKYMKRVSETDVIVWHEGDLTRDDANALDGATNVRFCLLRKETGWGRPPWLKKMPPSQFSAGYRFMIRFYAVTIWPTLDRLGYEWVMRMDDDSFFLSPVPYNIFEDIRRRGALYAYRTLSRECPVIFGDFVEDFVEYVSQTQRRLASMRRLLGPRRKQPGVSYKPWYCPGPGRLGFYNNWFVTKISWWLEDHRVAALIGAFDRSNLIFTRRSNDLIFQTAAIKLFLPKARRRRYADFSYQHHTITNGAVLYGGIESGWRDRRARHTLRAYAHKHVGAHRDRDPATGLRTNWTTPDLRVRSCHVQEHVDGPFRPTYYVAPPHDATQAHRQRPPNFIAPFCGPGRRTALE
;
A
#
# COMPACT_ATOMS: atom_id res chain seq x y z
N MET A 1 9.85 5.66 -0.10
CA MET A 1 11.10 5.40 0.64
C MET A 1 12.09 4.95 -0.40
N GLY A 2 13.23 5.63 -0.54
CA GLY A 2 14.25 5.28 -1.53
C GLY A 2 15.33 4.40 -0.91
N GLN A 3 15.74 3.36 -1.62
CA GLN A 3 16.84 2.46 -1.25
C GLN A 3 17.61 2.05 -2.50
N LYS A 4 18.95 2.14 -2.52
CA LYS A 4 19.84 1.75 -3.64
C LYS A 4 19.62 0.32 -4.14
N THR A 5 19.39 -0.58 -3.20
CA THR A 5 19.20 -2.00 -3.47
C THR A 5 17.95 -2.44 -2.72
N HIS A 6 16.89 -2.77 -3.46
CA HIS A 6 15.67 -3.24 -2.82
C HIS A 6 15.88 -4.67 -2.33
N SER A 7 15.69 -4.91 -1.04
CA SER A 7 15.92 -6.24 -0.44
C SER A 7 14.99 -7.35 -0.96
N SER A 8 13.97 -6.99 -1.74
CA SER A 8 12.90 -7.91 -2.14
C SER A 8 12.91 -8.30 -3.63
N TYR A 9 13.51 -7.50 -4.53
CA TYR A 9 13.47 -7.74 -5.99
C TYR A 9 14.70 -7.13 -6.67
N ASP A 10 15.15 -7.66 -7.82
CA ASP A 10 16.33 -7.23 -8.62
C ASP A 10 16.21 -5.82 -9.25
N ALA A 11 15.48 -4.90 -8.61
CA ALA A 11 15.39 -3.52 -9.02
C ALA A 11 16.53 -2.72 -8.37
N THR A 12 17.46 -2.23 -9.21
CA THR A 12 18.39 -1.19 -8.79
C THR A 12 17.66 0.15 -8.75
N HIS A 13 17.83 0.89 -7.66
CA HIS A 13 17.15 2.16 -7.37
C HIS A 13 17.26 3.24 -8.45
N ALA A 14 18.40 3.27 -9.15
CA ALA A 14 18.64 4.22 -10.22
C ALA A 14 17.58 4.12 -11.33
N ASN A 15 16.91 2.96 -11.46
CA ASN A 15 15.89 2.76 -12.46
C ASN A 15 14.46 3.00 -11.95
N THR A 16 14.15 2.70 -10.68
CA THR A 16 12.78 2.83 -10.16
C THR A 16 12.47 4.23 -9.63
N LEU A 17 13.21 4.73 -8.64
CA LEU A 17 12.91 6.05 -8.06
C LEU A 17 13.00 7.16 -9.11
N ASN A 18 14.03 7.15 -9.95
CA ASN A 18 14.18 8.13 -11.02
C ASN A 18 13.00 8.08 -12.01
N ALA A 19 12.53 6.89 -12.37
CA ALA A 19 11.37 6.74 -13.25
C ALA A 19 10.07 7.16 -12.57
N SER A 20 9.89 6.86 -11.28
CA SER A 20 8.74 7.28 -10.47
C SER A 20 8.68 8.81 -10.39
N MET A 21 9.81 9.45 -10.06
CA MET A 21 9.98 10.90 -10.01
C MET A 21 9.80 11.55 -11.39
N ALA A 22 10.33 10.96 -12.45
CA ALA A 22 10.07 11.42 -13.82
C ALA A 22 8.59 11.34 -14.19
N SER A 23 7.88 10.28 -13.77
CA SER A 23 6.43 10.16 -13.97
C SER A 23 5.67 11.24 -13.19
N LEU A 24 6.06 11.48 -11.95
CA LEU A 24 5.48 12.49 -11.08
C LEU A 24 5.59 13.87 -11.74
N ARG A 25 6.79 14.26 -12.17
CA ARG A 25 7.04 15.53 -12.89
C ARG A 25 6.25 15.65 -14.18
N LYS A 26 6.24 14.58 -14.98
CA LYS A 26 5.59 14.59 -16.29
C LYS A 26 4.08 14.75 -16.18
N TYR A 27 3.46 14.12 -15.18
CA TYR A 27 2.01 13.98 -15.14
C TYR A 27 1.33 14.83 -14.07
N MET A 28 1.97 15.12 -12.93
CA MET A 28 1.41 16.03 -11.93
C MET A 28 1.82 17.47 -12.21
N LYS A 29 0.95 18.19 -12.95
CA LYS A 29 1.25 19.53 -13.47
C LYS A 29 1.57 20.59 -12.41
N ARG A 30 1.10 20.38 -11.18
CA ARG A 30 1.28 21.31 -10.04
C ARG A 30 2.20 20.74 -8.96
N VAL A 31 3.05 19.75 -9.29
CA VAL A 31 4.02 19.19 -8.32
C VAL A 31 5.02 20.23 -7.83
N SER A 32 5.35 21.24 -8.65
CA SER A 32 6.29 22.30 -8.28
C SER A 32 5.81 23.18 -7.13
N GLU A 33 4.52 23.15 -6.82
CA GLU A 33 3.91 23.87 -5.70
C GLU A 33 3.99 23.10 -4.38
N THR A 34 4.65 21.95 -4.38
CA THR A 34 4.66 21.00 -3.25
C THR A 34 6.08 20.55 -2.96
N ASP A 35 6.37 20.26 -1.70
CA ASP A 35 7.64 19.63 -1.32
C ASP A 35 7.58 18.13 -1.64
N VAL A 36 8.69 17.60 -2.16
CA VAL A 36 8.85 16.15 -2.38
C VAL A 36 9.86 15.62 -1.38
N ILE A 37 9.42 14.79 -0.44
CA ILE A 37 10.29 14.22 0.60
C ILE A 37 10.66 12.78 0.23
N VAL A 38 11.94 12.53 0.04
CA VAL A 38 12.51 11.19 -0.14
C VAL A 38 13.13 10.72 1.17
N TRP A 39 12.41 9.83 1.86
CA TRP A 39 12.93 9.14 3.04
C TRP A 39 13.87 7.99 2.63
N HIS A 40 15.06 7.90 3.23
CA HIS A 40 16.06 6.86 2.92
C HIS A 40 16.84 6.41 4.16
N GLU A 41 17.53 5.28 4.08
CA GLU A 41 18.27 4.68 5.22
C GLU A 41 19.77 5.07 5.26
N GLY A 42 20.18 5.99 4.39
CA GLY A 42 21.57 6.50 4.33
C GLY A 42 22.41 5.95 3.17
N ASP A 43 21.81 5.12 2.33
CA ASP A 43 22.41 4.57 1.12
C ASP A 43 22.34 5.52 -0.09
N LEU A 44 21.42 6.49 -0.08
CA LEU A 44 21.38 7.59 -1.04
C LEU A 44 22.41 8.68 -0.72
N THR A 45 23.25 8.95 -1.71
CA THR A 45 24.27 9.99 -1.70
C THR A 45 23.72 11.32 -2.21
N ARG A 46 24.51 12.38 -2.07
CA ARG A 46 24.19 13.68 -2.67
C ARG A 46 24.12 13.62 -4.20
N ASP A 47 24.90 12.76 -4.84
CA ASP A 47 24.86 12.59 -6.29
C ASP A 47 23.57 11.89 -6.75
N ASP A 48 23.08 10.91 -5.98
CA ASP A 48 21.75 10.32 -6.23
C ASP A 48 20.65 11.40 -6.13
N ALA A 49 20.79 12.31 -5.17
CA ALA A 49 19.88 13.43 -5.00
C ALA A 49 19.95 14.45 -6.15
N ASN A 50 21.17 14.78 -6.59
CA ASN A 50 21.39 15.69 -7.71
C ASN A 50 20.91 15.08 -9.04
N ALA A 51 21.08 13.77 -9.24
CA ALA A 51 20.62 13.06 -10.43
C ALA A 51 19.09 13.02 -10.58
N LEU A 52 18.36 13.27 -9.49
CA LEU A 52 16.91 13.46 -9.51
C LEU A 52 16.48 14.84 -10.05
N ASP A 53 17.43 15.56 -10.64
CA ASP A 53 17.38 16.90 -11.21
C ASP A 53 16.04 17.24 -11.88
N GLY A 54 15.51 18.42 -11.55
CA GLY A 54 14.33 18.99 -12.20
C GLY A 54 12.99 18.90 -11.46
N ALA A 55 12.94 18.40 -10.23
CA ALA A 55 11.80 18.68 -9.34
C ALA A 55 12.19 19.82 -8.39
N THR A 56 11.48 20.95 -8.45
CA THR A 56 11.61 21.99 -7.44
C THR A 56 11.22 21.39 -6.08
N ASN A 57 11.99 21.71 -5.03
CA ASN A 57 11.69 21.38 -3.63
C ASN A 57 11.78 19.88 -3.24
N VAL A 58 12.70 19.11 -3.84
CA VAL A 58 13.02 17.76 -3.34
C VAL A 58 13.91 17.84 -2.09
N ARG A 59 13.53 17.10 -1.05
CA ARG A 59 14.28 16.95 0.21
C ARG A 59 14.60 15.49 0.47
N PHE A 60 15.87 15.19 0.72
CA PHE A 60 16.30 13.86 1.15
C PHE A 60 16.38 13.85 2.67
N CYS A 61 15.57 13.00 3.29
CA CYS A 61 15.46 12.93 4.73
C CYS A 61 15.93 11.55 5.21
N LEU A 62 16.99 11.55 6.02
CA LEU A 62 17.51 10.33 6.61
C LEU A 62 16.53 9.78 7.65
N LEU A 63 16.22 8.49 7.55
CA LEU A 63 15.48 7.76 8.55
C LEU A 63 16.38 7.52 9.77
N ARG A 64 15.96 8.06 10.92
CA ARG A 64 16.71 8.02 12.17
C ARG A 64 15.80 7.67 13.34
N LYS A 65 16.39 7.55 14.52
CA LYS A 65 15.63 7.29 15.76
C LYS A 65 14.58 8.39 16.00
N GLU A 66 14.85 9.63 15.62
CA GLU A 66 13.95 10.78 15.80
C GLU A 66 12.70 10.69 14.93
N THR A 67 12.78 10.04 13.77
CA THR A 67 11.63 9.74 12.89
C THR A 67 10.89 8.46 13.31
N GLY A 68 11.36 7.83 14.40
CA GLY A 68 10.87 6.54 14.86
C GLY A 68 11.36 5.35 14.04
N TRP A 69 12.40 5.52 13.21
CA TRP A 69 13.04 4.41 12.51
C TRP A 69 13.78 3.49 13.48
N GLY A 70 13.73 2.19 13.21
CA GLY A 70 14.38 1.17 14.03
C GLY A 70 13.48 0.53 15.10
N ARG A 71 14.11 -0.25 15.98
CA ARG A 71 13.43 -1.01 17.04
C ARG A 71 12.87 -0.06 18.10
N PRO A 72 11.56 -0.10 18.40
CA PRO A 72 10.98 0.77 19.41
C PRO A 72 11.49 0.41 20.82
N PRO A 73 11.55 1.38 21.76
CA PRO A 73 12.09 1.14 23.11
C PRO A 73 11.36 0.04 23.89
N TRP A 74 10.06 -0.12 23.67
CA TRP A 74 9.23 -1.14 24.34
C TRP A 74 9.50 -2.56 23.82
N LEU A 75 10.10 -2.72 22.63
CA LEU A 75 10.39 -4.03 22.05
C LEU A 75 11.79 -4.50 22.46
N LYS A 76 11.89 -5.31 23.51
CA LYS A 76 13.18 -5.77 24.08
C LYS A 76 14.06 -6.55 23.11
N LYS A 77 13.47 -7.35 22.21
CA LYS A 77 14.19 -8.15 21.20
C LYS A 77 13.32 -8.26 19.95
N MET A 78 13.95 -8.19 18.78
CA MET A 78 13.24 -8.45 17.52
C MET A 78 12.81 -9.91 17.46
N PRO A 79 11.52 -10.21 17.24
CA PRO A 79 11.08 -11.59 17.04
C PRO A 79 11.64 -12.13 15.72
N PRO A 80 11.93 -13.45 15.64
CA PRO A 80 12.30 -14.10 14.39
C PRO A 80 11.18 -13.91 13.36
N SER A 81 11.56 -13.64 12.11
CA SER A 81 10.62 -13.43 11.02
C SER A 81 11.29 -13.72 9.69
N GLN A 82 10.52 -14.21 8.72
CA GLN A 82 10.96 -14.31 7.33
C GLN A 82 11.10 -12.94 6.65
N PHE A 83 10.53 -11.88 7.24
CA PHE A 83 10.64 -10.52 6.72
C PHE A 83 11.82 -9.80 7.38
N SER A 84 12.51 -8.98 6.58
CA SER A 84 13.64 -8.19 7.05
C SER A 84 13.24 -7.23 8.17
N ALA A 85 14.22 -6.80 8.97
CA ALA A 85 13.99 -5.78 9.99
C ALA A 85 13.56 -4.45 9.34
N GLY A 86 14.24 -4.03 8.27
CA GLY A 86 13.92 -2.81 7.52
C GLY A 86 12.47 -2.78 7.02
N TYR A 87 11.97 -3.89 6.44
CA TYR A 87 10.58 -3.98 6.01
C TYR A 87 9.57 -3.79 7.16
N ARG A 88 9.87 -4.34 8.34
CA ARG A 88 9.02 -4.17 9.54
C ARG A 88 9.11 -2.76 10.11
N PHE A 89 10.27 -2.11 10.02
CA PHE A 89 10.43 -0.69 10.37
C PHE A 89 9.69 0.21 9.39
N MET A 90 9.67 -0.11 8.10
CA MET A 90 8.89 0.58 7.07
C MET A 90 7.40 0.54 7.40
N ILE A 91 6.86 -0.64 7.72
CA ILE A 91 5.47 -0.79 8.16
C ILE A 91 5.19 0.12 9.36
N ARG A 92 6.04 0.06 10.40
CA ARG A 92 5.87 0.89 11.60
C ARG A 92 5.93 2.38 11.25
N PHE A 93 6.85 2.80 10.40
CA PHE A 93 7.00 4.17 9.98
C PHE A 93 5.71 4.69 9.35
N TYR A 94 5.20 4.00 8.32
CA TYR A 94 4.00 4.44 7.60
C TYR A 94 2.67 4.22 8.34
N ALA A 95 2.64 3.36 9.36
CA ALA A 95 1.44 3.16 10.19
C ALA A 95 1.42 4.10 11.41
N VAL A 96 2.57 4.37 12.01
CA VAL A 96 2.67 4.97 13.35
C VAL A 96 3.41 6.30 13.33
N THR A 97 4.67 6.33 12.87
CA THR A 97 5.56 7.45 13.21
C THR A 97 5.68 8.52 12.13
N ILE A 98 5.20 8.26 10.91
CA ILE A 98 5.19 9.25 9.83
C ILE A 98 4.31 10.46 10.18
N TRP A 99 3.17 10.27 10.86
CA TRP A 99 2.23 11.36 11.18
C TRP A 99 2.85 12.43 12.10
N PRO A 100 3.36 12.10 13.31
CA PRO A 100 4.03 13.10 14.14
C PRO A 100 5.35 13.59 13.54
N THR A 101 5.94 12.85 12.60
CA THR A 101 7.14 13.31 11.89
C THR A 101 6.79 14.43 10.91
N LEU A 102 5.75 14.26 10.10
CA LEU A 102 5.32 15.27 9.13
C LEU A 102 4.70 16.50 9.82
N ASP A 103 3.98 16.29 10.91
CA ASP A 103 3.44 17.38 11.74
C ASP A 103 4.54 18.29 12.31
N ARG A 104 5.61 17.70 12.87
CA ARG A 104 6.79 18.46 13.33
C ARG A 104 7.53 19.19 12.20
N LEU A 105 7.41 18.71 10.97
CA LEU A 105 7.96 19.39 9.79
C LEU A 105 7.04 20.49 9.24
N GLY A 106 5.86 20.69 9.85
CA GLY A 106 4.91 21.75 9.51
C GLY A 106 3.97 21.41 8.35
N TYR A 107 3.83 20.13 7.97
CA TYR A 107 2.92 19.74 6.89
C TYR A 107 1.49 19.53 7.40
N GLU A 108 0.51 20.06 6.67
CA GLU A 108 -0.93 19.83 6.93
C GLU A 108 -1.44 18.55 6.21
N TRP A 109 -0.93 18.31 5.00
CA TRP A 109 -1.34 17.22 4.12
C TRP A 109 -0.13 16.43 3.63
N VAL A 110 -0.34 15.16 3.32
CA VAL A 110 0.68 14.32 2.67
C VAL A 110 0.07 13.50 1.54
N MET A 111 0.81 13.38 0.45
CA MET A 111 0.59 12.37 -0.58
C MET A 111 1.73 11.37 -0.53
N ARG A 112 1.44 10.10 -0.25
CA ARG A 112 2.42 9.03 -0.40
C ARG A 112 2.44 8.55 -1.84
N MET A 113 3.63 8.24 -2.33
CA MET A 113 3.89 7.50 -3.56
C MET A 113 5.11 6.61 -3.33
N ASP A 114 5.00 5.31 -3.62
CA ASP A 114 6.15 4.41 -3.55
C ASP A 114 7.12 4.64 -4.73
N ASP A 115 8.37 4.22 -4.61
CA ASP A 115 9.44 4.48 -5.58
C ASP A 115 9.33 3.62 -6.86
N ASP A 116 8.43 2.63 -6.87
CA ASP A 116 8.03 1.78 -7.99
C ASP A 116 6.59 2.07 -8.46
N SER A 117 6.10 3.26 -8.14
CA SER A 117 4.80 3.78 -8.53
C SER A 117 4.92 4.76 -9.68
N PHE A 118 3.92 4.81 -10.56
CA PHE A 118 3.97 5.64 -11.75
C PHE A 118 2.60 6.26 -12.07
N PHE A 119 2.59 7.57 -12.27
CA PHE A 119 1.52 8.22 -13.01
C PHE A 119 1.70 7.92 -14.50
N LEU A 120 0.60 7.64 -15.19
CA LEU A 120 0.62 7.29 -16.62
C LEU A 120 -0.23 8.23 -17.48
N SER A 121 -0.92 9.18 -16.85
CA SER A 121 -1.71 10.21 -17.52
C SER A 121 -1.73 11.50 -16.72
N PRO A 122 -1.97 12.67 -17.34
CA PRO A 122 -1.93 13.95 -16.65
C PRO A 122 -2.92 14.08 -15.49
N VAL A 123 -2.47 14.71 -14.40
CA VAL A 123 -3.25 15.22 -13.26
C VAL A 123 -3.15 16.74 -13.31
N PRO A 124 -4.12 17.45 -13.93
CA PRO A 124 -4.00 18.88 -14.26
C PRO A 124 -4.33 19.82 -13.09
N TYR A 125 -4.55 19.28 -11.88
CA TYR A 125 -4.99 20.04 -10.71
C TYR A 125 -4.05 19.81 -9.52
N ASN A 126 -4.13 20.69 -8.53
CA ASN A 126 -3.44 20.52 -7.26
C ASN A 126 -4.27 19.56 -6.40
N ILE A 127 -3.70 18.42 -6.06
CA ILE A 127 -4.43 17.34 -5.40
C ILE A 127 -4.81 17.65 -3.96
N PHE A 128 -3.99 18.47 -3.28
CA PHE A 128 -4.25 18.94 -1.93
C PHE A 128 -5.40 19.96 -1.89
N GLU A 129 -5.45 20.85 -2.89
CA GLU A 129 -6.60 21.77 -3.04
C GLU A 129 -7.89 21.03 -3.41
N ASP A 130 -7.83 20.03 -4.30
CA ASP A 130 -9.03 19.27 -4.67
C ASP A 130 -9.60 18.46 -3.49
N ILE A 131 -8.74 17.78 -2.73
CA ILE A 131 -9.21 17.00 -1.55
C ILE A 131 -9.79 17.93 -0.47
N ARG A 132 -9.16 19.10 -0.24
CA ARG A 132 -9.64 20.12 0.71
C ARG A 132 -10.99 20.67 0.30
N ARG A 133 -11.14 21.12 -0.96
CA ARG A 133 -12.41 21.66 -1.50
C ARG A 133 -13.56 20.66 -1.39
N ARG A 134 -13.29 19.37 -1.54
CA ARG A 134 -14.29 18.31 -1.43
C ARG A 134 -14.61 17.91 0.01
N GLY A 135 -13.93 18.49 1.00
CA GLY A 135 -14.08 18.12 2.40
C GLY A 135 -13.67 16.68 2.69
N ALA A 136 -12.88 16.02 1.84
CA ALA A 136 -12.37 14.68 2.12
C ALA A 136 -11.15 14.78 3.04
N LEU A 137 -10.90 13.78 3.89
CA LEU A 137 -9.72 13.70 4.75
C LEU A 137 -8.75 12.59 4.33
N TYR A 138 -9.22 11.63 3.53
CA TYR A 138 -8.39 10.57 2.98
C TYR A 138 -8.81 10.28 1.54
N ALA A 139 -7.82 10.11 0.66
CA ALA A 139 -8.03 9.69 -0.71
C ALA A 139 -7.07 8.58 -1.12
N TYR A 140 -7.53 7.72 -2.02
CA TYR A 140 -6.77 6.59 -2.55
C TYR A 140 -7.03 6.42 -4.05
N ARG A 141 -6.17 5.64 -4.71
CA ARG A 141 -6.28 5.35 -6.14
C ARG A 141 -6.77 3.93 -6.38
N THR A 142 -6.07 2.99 -5.76
CA THR A 142 -6.22 1.55 -5.98
C THR A 142 -6.65 0.89 -4.68
N LEU A 143 -7.28 -0.28 -4.80
CA LEU A 143 -7.58 -1.16 -3.68
C LEU A 143 -6.83 -2.46 -3.87
N SER A 144 -6.42 -3.08 -2.77
CA SER A 144 -5.77 -4.39 -2.78
C SER A 144 -6.56 -5.38 -1.93
N ARG A 145 -6.40 -6.67 -2.24
CA ARG A 145 -6.88 -7.76 -1.40
C ARG A 145 -5.74 -8.26 -0.54
N GLU A 146 -5.96 -8.22 0.77
CA GLU A 146 -5.04 -8.79 1.74
C GLU A 146 -5.54 -10.15 2.24
N CYS A 147 -4.57 -10.97 2.63
CA CYS A 147 -4.77 -12.30 3.21
C CYS A 147 -5.75 -12.21 4.41
N PRO A 148 -6.89 -12.95 4.43
CA PRO A 148 -7.84 -12.90 5.52
C PRO A 148 -7.25 -13.24 6.88
N VAL A 149 -6.21 -14.08 6.95
CA VAL A 149 -5.52 -14.39 8.21
C VAL A 149 -4.85 -13.13 8.77
N ILE A 150 -4.08 -12.40 7.96
CA ILE A 150 -3.37 -11.19 8.40
C ILE A 150 -4.37 -10.09 8.83
N PHE A 151 -5.49 -9.96 8.10
CA PHE A 151 -6.49 -8.92 8.37
C PHE A 151 -7.48 -9.33 9.48
N GLY A 152 -7.91 -10.59 9.50
CA GLY A 152 -8.84 -11.16 10.47
C GLY A 152 -8.23 -11.15 11.86
N ASP A 153 -7.02 -11.71 12.00
CA ASP A 153 -6.25 -11.66 13.25
C ASP A 153 -6.09 -10.21 13.71
N PHE A 154 -5.76 -9.28 12.81
CA PHE A 154 -5.64 -7.87 13.19
C PHE A 154 -6.95 -7.28 13.73
N VAL A 155 -8.09 -7.47 13.06
CA VAL A 155 -9.36 -6.89 13.53
C VAL A 155 -9.85 -7.57 14.80
N GLU A 156 -9.74 -8.89 14.90
CA GLU A 156 -10.19 -9.66 16.07
C GLU A 156 -9.29 -9.38 17.27
N ASP A 157 -7.96 -9.43 17.11
CA ASP A 157 -6.99 -9.08 18.16
C ASP A 157 -7.14 -7.60 18.57
N PHE A 158 -7.45 -6.71 17.61
CA PHE A 158 -7.66 -5.31 17.90
C PHE A 158 -8.98 -5.07 18.65
N VAL A 159 -10.07 -5.71 18.24
CA VAL A 159 -11.35 -5.65 18.96
C VAL A 159 -11.19 -6.21 20.37
N GLU A 160 -10.45 -7.31 20.54
CA GLU A 160 -10.12 -7.85 21.85
C GLU A 160 -9.27 -6.85 22.66
N TYR A 161 -8.22 -6.27 22.07
CA TYR A 161 -7.37 -5.27 22.71
C TYR A 161 -8.15 -4.03 23.15
N VAL A 162 -9.02 -3.48 22.30
CA VAL A 162 -9.87 -2.32 22.62
C VAL A 162 -10.87 -2.69 23.70
N SER A 163 -11.52 -3.85 23.60
CA SER A 163 -12.48 -4.33 24.60
C SER A 163 -11.82 -4.61 25.95
N GLN A 164 -10.56 -5.05 25.97
CA GLN A 164 -9.77 -5.21 27.19
C GLN A 164 -9.31 -3.86 27.74
N THR A 165 -8.96 -2.91 26.88
CA THR A 165 -8.48 -1.57 27.29
C THR A 165 -9.62 -0.69 27.81
N GLN A 166 -10.81 -0.77 27.21
CA GLN A 166 -12.03 -0.13 27.74
C GLN A 166 -12.44 -0.71 29.08
N ARG A 167 -12.34 -2.04 29.27
CA ARG A 167 -12.54 -2.68 30.58
C ARG A 167 -11.45 -2.33 31.59
N ARG A 168 -10.20 -2.12 31.15
CA ARG A 168 -9.06 -1.75 31.99
C ARG A 168 -9.08 -0.30 32.49
N LEU A 169 -9.70 0.62 31.76
CA LEU A 169 -9.91 2.00 32.24
C LEU A 169 -11.00 2.09 33.32
N ALA A 170 -11.90 1.10 33.41
CA ALA A 170 -12.89 1.00 34.48
C ALA A 170 -12.38 0.20 35.70
N SER A 171 -11.43 -0.71 35.52
CA SER A 171 -11.00 -1.59 36.61
C SER A 171 -9.58 -2.10 36.40
N MET A 172 -8.54 -1.38 36.84
CA MET A 172 -7.26 -2.05 37.07
C MET A 172 -6.27 -1.31 37.98
N ARG A 173 -6.39 -1.58 39.29
CA ARG A 173 -5.25 -1.65 40.22
C ARG A 173 -5.04 -3.06 40.82
N ARG A 174 -5.69 -4.13 40.29
CA ARG A 174 -5.69 -5.44 40.99
C ARG A 174 -5.42 -6.73 40.20
N LEU A 175 -5.20 -6.73 38.89
CA LEU A 175 -5.12 -8.01 38.13
C LEU A 175 -3.97 -8.07 37.10
N LEU A 176 -2.73 -7.96 37.58
CA LEU A 176 -1.56 -8.41 36.83
C LEU A 176 -0.95 -9.65 37.51
N GLY A 177 -1.65 -10.78 37.37
CA GLY A 177 -1.03 -12.10 37.47
C GLY A 177 -0.37 -12.49 36.13
N PRO A 178 0.66 -13.35 36.13
CA PRO A 178 1.41 -13.72 34.93
C PRO A 178 0.55 -14.52 33.94
N ARG A 179 0.51 -14.08 32.68
CA ARG A 179 -0.18 -14.77 31.58
C ARG A 179 0.47 -16.14 31.31
N ARG A 180 -0.34 -17.20 31.35
CA ARG A 180 0.01 -18.58 30.98
C ARG A 180 0.50 -18.63 29.51
N LYS A 181 1.70 -19.16 29.27
CA LYS A 181 2.16 -19.53 27.92
C LYS A 181 1.26 -20.64 27.40
N GLN A 182 0.59 -20.45 26.26
CA GLN A 182 -0.02 -21.57 25.54
C GLN A 182 1.10 -22.40 24.88
N PRO A 183 1.30 -23.67 25.25
CA PRO A 183 2.21 -24.55 24.54
C PRO A 183 1.53 -25.05 23.26
N GLY A 184 2.26 -25.09 22.14
CA GLY A 184 1.84 -25.86 20.97
C GLY A 184 1.19 -25.09 19.81
N VAL A 185 1.49 -23.80 19.61
CA VAL A 185 1.14 -23.14 18.33
C VAL A 185 2.09 -23.67 17.24
N SER A 186 1.70 -24.79 16.64
CA SER A 186 2.20 -25.24 15.34
C SER A 186 2.06 -24.09 14.34
N TYR A 187 3.17 -23.67 13.73
CA TYR A 187 3.19 -22.66 12.66
C TYR A 187 2.40 -23.20 11.46
N LYS A 188 1.09 -22.95 11.44
CA LYS A 188 0.28 -23.22 10.24
C LYS A 188 0.80 -22.37 9.07
N PRO A 189 0.79 -22.89 7.83
CA PRO A 189 1.32 -22.19 6.67
C PRO A 189 0.66 -20.82 6.47
N TRP A 190 1.46 -19.77 6.24
CA TRP A 190 1.04 -18.37 6.04
C TRP A 190 0.28 -18.11 4.73
N TYR A 191 -0.28 -19.14 4.10
CA TYR A 191 -0.97 -19.07 2.82
C TYR A 191 -2.47 -19.06 3.07
N CYS A 192 -3.14 -18.00 2.61
CA CYS A 192 -4.58 -17.85 2.82
C CYS A 192 -5.39 -18.50 1.70
N PRO A 193 -6.17 -19.57 1.97
CA PRO A 193 -7.35 -19.88 1.17
C PRO A 193 -8.45 -18.84 1.46
N GLY A 194 -9.12 -18.34 0.42
CA GLY A 194 -10.30 -17.48 0.56
C GLY A 194 -10.18 -16.09 -0.11
N PRO A 195 -11.30 -15.35 -0.23
CA PRO A 195 -11.41 -14.21 -1.14
C PRO A 195 -10.67 -12.94 -0.70
N GLY A 196 -9.86 -12.94 0.36
CA GLY A 196 -9.16 -11.74 0.85
C GLY A 196 -10.08 -10.67 1.44
N ARG A 197 -9.53 -9.79 2.30
CA ARG A 197 -10.21 -8.57 2.74
C ARG A 197 -9.72 -7.37 1.93
N LEU A 198 -10.64 -6.44 1.66
CA LEU A 198 -10.35 -5.26 0.84
C LEU A 198 -9.76 -4.12 1.64
N GLY A 199 -8.60 -3.63 1.21
CA GLY A 199 -7.94 -2.47 1.76
C GLY A 199 -7.56 -1.41 0.73
N PHE A 200 -7.40 -0.19 1.20
CA PHE A 200 -6.92 0.94 0.40
C PHE A 200 -5.45 0.71 0.10
N TYR A 201 -5.10 0.50 -1.18
CA TYR A 201 -3.73 0.15 -1.53
C TYR A 201 -2.85 1.37 -1.40
N ASN A 202 -2.13 1.43 -0.29
CA ASN A 202 -1.52 2.64 0.23
C ASN A 202 -0.11 2.90 -0.33
N ASN A 203 0.30 2.23 -1.42
CA ASN A 203 1.43 2.72 -2.24
C ASN A 203 1.14 4.12 -2.81
N TRP A 204 -0.15 4.48 -2.90
CA TRP A 204 -0.59 5.85 -3.15
C TRP A 204 -1.80 6.23 -2.32
N PHE A 205 -1.69 7.35 -1.61
CA PHE A 205 -2.81 7.99 -0.93
C PHE A 205 -2.55 9.47 -0.72
N VAL A 206 -3.60 10.22 -0.40
CA VAL A 206 -3.53 11.60 0.10
C VAL A 206 -4.31 11.68 1.41
N THR A 207 -3.78 12.32 2.45
CA THR A 207 -4.49 12.40 3.73
C THR A 207 -4.14 13.66 4.53
N LYS A 208 -5.08 14.10 5.37
CA LYS A 208 -4.86 15.18 6.34
C LYS A 208 -4.11 14.61 7.54
N ILE A 209 -2.95 15.18 7.86
CA ILE A 209 -2.10 14.70 8.95
C ILE A 209 -2.83 14.81 10.30
N SER A 210 -3.51 15.94 10.51
CA SER A 210 -4.22 16.22 11.77
C SER A 210 -5.33 15.19 12.08
N TRP A 211 -5.96 14.56 11.06
CA TRP A 211 -6.95 13.50 11.31
C TRP A 211 -6.35 12.28 12.03
N TRP A 212 -5.11 11.91 11.71
CA TRP A 212 -4.43 10.79 12.36
C TRP A 212 -4.01 11.10 13.81
N LEU A 213 -3.73 12.37 14.10
CA LEU A 213 -3.20 12.82 15.39
C LEU A 213 -4.29 13.27 16.37
N GLU A 214 -5.31 13.98 15.87
CA GLU A 214 -6.32 14.66 16.68
C GLU A 214 -7.58 13.81 16.93
N ASP A 215 -7.94 12.88 16.03
CA ASP A 215 -9.04 11.94 16.31
C ASP A 215 -8.58 10.95 17.38
N HIS A 216 -9.03 11.15 18.62
CA HIS A 216 -8.64 10.34 19.78
C HIS A 216 -8.82 8.83 19.58
N ARG A 217 -9.77 8.38 18.75
CA ARG A 217 -9.99 6.95 18.46
C ARG A 217 -8.92 6.43 17.52
N VAL A 218 -8.55 7.22 16.52
CA VAL A 218 -7.45 6.90 15.58
C VAL A 218 -6.12 6.92 16.32
N ALA A 219 -5.85 7.95 17.12
CA ALA A 219 -4.64 8.04 17.94
C ALA A 219 -4.52 6.86 18.93
N ALA A 220 -5.63 6.47 19.57
CA ALA A 220 -5.67 5.28 20.42
C ALA A 220 -5.38 4.00 19.63
N LEU A 221 -5.96 3.84 18.44
CA LEU A 221 -5.68 2.73 17.53
C LEU A 221 -4.20 2.70 17.10
N ILE A 222 -3.59 3.83 16.74
CA ILE A 222 -2.16 3.93 16.42
C ILE A 222 -1.32 3.42 17.59
N GLY A 223 -1.57 3.95 18.81
CA GLY A 223 -0.80 3.58 20.00
C GLY A 223 -0.98 2.12 20.40
N ALA A 224 -2.20 1.58 20.23
CA ALA A 224 -2.51 0.17 20.41
C ALA A 224 -1.75 -0.72 19.40
N PHE A 225 -1.81 -0.35 18.12
CA PHE A 225 -1.18 -1.07 17.05
C PHE A 225 0.34 -1.12 17.20
N ASP A 226 0.96 0.01 17.55
CA ASP A 226 2.40 0.06 17.83
C ASP A 226 2.75 -0.94 18.94
N ARG A 227 2.08 -0.84 20.11
CA ARG A 227 2.37 -1.69 21.28
C ARG A 227 1.95 -3.16 21.13
N SER A 228 1.14 -3.51 20.13
CA SER A 228 0.64 -4.87 19.93
C SER A 228 1.74 -5.89 19.55
N ASN A 229 2.89 -5.41 19.07
CA ASN A 229 3.96 -6.21 18.47
C ASN A 229 3.56 -6.94 17.18
N LEU A 230 2.31 -6.78 16.68
CA LEU A 230 1.79 -7.46 15.48
C LEU A 230 2.53 -7.06 14.20
N ILE A 231 3.01 -5.82 14.13
CA ILE A 231 3.91 -5.36 13.06
C ILE A 231 5.13 -6.31 12.96
N PHE A 232 5.70 -6.67 14.10
CA PHE A 232 6.97 -7.38 14.15
C PHE A 232 6.83 -8.90 14.11
N THR A 233 5.74 -9.45 14.65
CA THR A 233 5.49 -10.89 14.75
C THR A 233 4.59 -11.42 13.63
N ARG A 234 3.67 -10.60 13.11
CA ARG A 234 2.62 -11.04 12.18
C ARG A 234 2.61 -10.36 10.81
N ARG A 235 3.50 -9.38 10.57
CA ARG A 235 3.47 -8.55 9.35
C ARG A 235 2.10 -7.92 9.14
N SER A 236 1.42 -7.53 10.23
CA SER A 236 0.27 -6.63 10.11
C SER A 236 0.82 -5.33 9.53
N ASN A 237 0.56 -5.11 8.24
CA ASN A 237 1.15 -4.03 7.49
C ASN A 237 0.36 -2.74 7.65
N ASP A 238 0.94 -1.65 7.19
CA ASP A 238 0.37 -0.31 7.18
C ASP A 238 -0.89 -0.24 6.30
N LEU A 239 -0.98 -1.04 5.23
CA LEU A 239 -2.19 -1.13 4.41
C LEU A 239 -3.40 -1.59 5.22
N ILE A 240 -3.28 -2.70 5.95
CA ILE A 240 -4.34 -3.27 6.79
C ILE A 240 -4.70 -2.30 7.91
N PHE A 241 -3.70 -1.75 8.58
CA PHE A 241 -3.89 -0.79 9.65
C PHE A 241 -4.64 0.46 9.18
N GLN A 242 -4.14 1.13 8.14
CA GLN A 242 -4.75 2.35 7.63
C GLN A 242 -6.17 2.07 7.12
N THR A 243 -6.37 0.94 6.43
CA THR A 243 -7.70 0.50 6.00
C THR A 243 -8.67 0.39 7.15
N ALA A 244 -8.27 -0.25 8.25
CA ALA A 244 -9.12 -0.40 9.41
C ALA A 244 -9.42 0.94 10.07
N ALA A 245 -8.41 1.80 10.28
CA ALA A 245 -8.61 3.14 10.83
C ALA A 245 -9.63 3.95 10.02
N ILE A 246 -9.48 3.95 8.69
CA ILE A 246 -10.39 4.66 7.79
C ILE A 246 -11.79 4.05 7.83
N LYS A 247 -11.90 2.72 7.73
CA LYS A 247 -13.20 2.03 7.70
C LYS A 247 -13.99 2.21 9.00
N LEU A 248 -13.31 2.18 10.14
CA LEU A 248 -13.91 2.28 11.46
C LEU A 248 -14.24 3.73 11.86
N PHE A 249 -13.37 4.69 11.55
CA PHE A 249 -13.44 6.01 12.18
C PHE A 249 -13.68 7.17 11.21
N LEU A 250 -13.41 7.01 9.91
CA LEU A 250 -13.60 8.08 8.94
C LEU A 250 -14.94 7.91 8.19
N PRO A 251 -15.91 8.85 8.28
CA PRO A 251 -17.17 8.73 7.55
C PRO A 251 -16.95 8.56 6.05
N LYS A 252 -17.78 7.76 5.37
CA LYS A 252 -17.63 7.48 3.93
C LYS A 252 -17.60 8.77 3.09
N ALA A 253 -18.43 9.75 3.42
CA ALA A 253 -18.48 11.06 2.76
C ALA A 253 -17.15 11.85 2.84
N ARG A 254 -16.27 11.51 3.79
CA ARG A 254 -14.94 12.11 3.96
C ARG A 254 -13.83 11.29 3.29
N ARG A 255 -14.18 10.24 2.53
CA ARG A 255 -13.26 9.38 1.78
C ARG A 255 -13.41 9.67 0.28
N ARG A 256 -12.32 9.57 -0.48
CA ARG A 256 -12.30 9.89 -1.91
C ARG A 256 -11.51 8.87 -2.72
N ARG A 257 -12.06 8.35 -3.82
CA ARG A 257 -11.29 7.54 -4.77
C ARG A 257 -10.94 8.34 -6.02
N TYR A 258 -9.69 8.72 -6.19
CA TYR A 258 -9.28 9.25 -7.50
C TYR A 258 -9.32 8.11 -8.53
N ALA A 259 -10.04 8.32 -9.63
CA ALA A 259 -10.19 7.33 -10.70
C ALA A 259 -10.02 7.97 -12.09
N ASP A 260 -9.65 9.25 -12.13
CA ASP A 260 -9.58 10.05 -13.35
C ASP A 260 -8.24 9.95 -14.06
N PHE A 261 -7.17 9.53 -13.38
CA PHE A 261 -5.84 9.31 -13.97
C PHE A 261 -5.39 7.83 -13.94
N SER A 262 -4.63 7.42 -14.95
CA SER A 262 -4.00 6.11 -15.02
C SER A 262 -2.80 6.04 -14.08
N TYR A 263 -2.72 4.94 -13.34
CA TYR A 263 -1.72 4.74 -12.30
C TYR A 263 -1.25 3.28 -12.28
N GLN A 264 0.04 3.09 -12.05
CA GLN A 264 0.68 1.78 -11.99
C GLN A 264 1.52 1.69 -10.73
N HIS A 265 1.48 0.54 -10.10
CA HIS A 265 2.42 0.15 -9.06
C HIS A 265 2.52 -1.36 -9.12
N HIS A 266 3.74 -1.88 -9.26
CA HIS A 266 3.94 -3.30 -9.45
C HIS A 266 5.31 -3.75 -8.98
N THR A 267 5.37 -5.03 -8.63
CA THR A 267 6.62 -5.72 -8.39
C THR A 267 6.92 -6.59 -9.60
N ILE A 268 8.12 -6.46 -10.16
CA ILE A 268 8.61 -7.35 -11.22
C ILE A 268 9.64 -8.33 -10.65
N THR A 269 9.55 -9.59 -11.04
CA THR A 269 10.56 -10.61 -10.75
C THR A 269 10.75 -11.48 -11.99
N ASN A 270 11.99 -11.62 -12.46
CA ASN A 270 12.32 -12.35 -13.69
C ASN A 270 11.49 -11.91 -14.92
N GLY A 271 11.30 -10.59 -15.08
CA GLY A 271 10.48 -10.02 -16.16
C GLY A 271 8.96 -10.13 -15.97
N ALA A 272 8.49 -10.92 -14.98
CA ALA A 272 7.09 -11.15 -14.66
C ALA A 272 6.56 -10.12 -13.66
N VAL A 273 5.30 -9.71 -13.78
CA VAL A 273 4.62 -9.00 -12.69
C VAL A 273 4.23 -10.00 -11.59
N LEU A 274 4.81 -9.85 -10.41
CA LEU A 274 4.53 -10.68 -9.25
C LEU A 274 3.42 -10.08 -8.37
N TYR A 275 3.45 -8.77 -8.12
CA TYR A 275 2.43 -8.04 -7.35
C TYR A 275 2.01 -6.75 -8.04
N GLY A 276 0.82 -6.26 -7.67
CA GLY A 276 0.28 -5.01 -8.19
C GLY A 276 -0.22 -5.11 -9.63
N GLY A 277 -0.11 -4.00 -10.36
CA GLY A 277 -0.61 -3.88 -11.72
C GLY A 277 -0.77 -2.44 -12.18
N ILE A 278 -1.63 -2.26 -13.17
CA ILE A 278 -1.99 -0.97 -13.75
C ILE A 278 -3.50 -0.78 -13.71
N GLU A 279 -3.95 0.42 -13.33
CA GLU A 279 -5.34 0.84 -13.32
C GLU A 279 -5.51 2.09 -14.19
N SER A 280 -6.46 2.07 -15.12
CA SER A 280 -6.72 3.21 -16.01
C SER A 280 -7.54 4.31 -15.36
N GLY A 281 -7.26 5.54 -15.78
CA GLY A 281 -8.06 6.72 -15.47
C GLY A 281 -9.16 6.95 -16.50
N TRP A 282 -10.35 7.35 -16.08
CA TRP A 282 -11.44 7.66 -17.02
C TRP A 282 -11.18 8.93 -17.86
N ARG A 283 -10.26 9.82 -17.44
CA ARG A 283 -9.81 10.96 -18.26
C ARG A 283 -8.62 10.64 -19.15
N ASP A 284 -8.00 9.47 -18.99
CA ASP A 284 -6.88 9.07 -19.83
C ASP A 284 -7.38 8.59 -21.20
N ARG A 285 -7.32 9.47 -22.19
CA ARG A 285 -7.68 9.18 -23.59
C ARG A 285 -6.84 8.05 -24.20
N ARG A 286 -5.66 7.76 -23.62
CA ARG A 286 -4.75 6.69 -24.06
C ARG A 286 -4.83 5.44 -23.19
N ALA A 287 -5.73 5.37 -22.21
CA ALA A 287 -5.84 4.26 -21.26
C ALA A 287 -5.79 2.88 -21.92
N ARG A 288 -6.59 2.67 -22.97
CA ARG A 288 -6.62 1.38 -23.70
C ARG A 288 -5.28 1.02 -24.33
N HIS A 289 -4.60 2.00 -24.92
CA HIS A 289 -3.27 1.79 -25.50
C HIS A 289 -2.25 1.50 -24.40
N THR A 290 -2.24 2.28 -23.32
CA THR A 290 -1.34 2.12 -22.17
C THR A 290 -1.48 0.73 -21.54
N LEU A 291 -2.72 0.26 -21.32
CA LEU A 291 -3.00 -1.06 -20.76
C LEU A 291 -2.54 -2.20 -21.69
N ARG A 292 -2.76 -2.07 -23.01
CA ARG A 292 -2.29 -3.05 -24.00
C ARG A 292 -0.76 -3.11 -24.04
N ALA A 293 -0.09 -1.95 -24.05
CA ALA A 293 1.36 -1.87 -24.03
C ALA A 293 1.94 -2.50 -22.75
N TYR A 294 1.33 -2.23 -21.59
CA TYR A 294 1.69 -2.85 -20.33
C TYR A 294 1.52 -4.38 -20.37
N ALA A 295 0.36 -4.87 -20.81
CA ALA A 295 0.09 -6.31 -20.91
C ALA A 295 1.06 -7.03 -21.87
N HIS A 296 1.33 -6.41 -23.02
CA HIS A 296 2.30 -6.93 -24.00
C HIS A 296 3.70 -7.03 -23.40
N LYS A 297 4.19 -5.94 -22.78
CA LYS A 297 5.55 -5.87 -22.22
C LYS A 297 5.77 -6.87 -21.09
N HIS A 298 4.83 -6.94 -20.16
CA HIS A 298 5.04 -7.62 -18.88
C HIS A 298 4.43 -9.00 -18.80
N VAL A 299 3.60 -9.38 -19.79
CA VAL A 299 3.01 -10.70 -19.77
C VAL A 299 3.05 -11.46 -21.09
N GLY A 300 3.21 -10.76 -22.22
CA GLY A 300 3.54 -11.42 -23.49
C GLY A 300 4.95 -12.03 -23.53
N ALA A 301 5.82 -11.69 -22.58
CA ALA A 301 7.21 -12.12 -22.54
C ALA A 301 7.43 -13.51 -21.90
N HIS A 302 6.46 -14.09 -21.19
CA HIS A 302 6.55 -15.49 -20.74
C HIS A 302 6.20 -16.45 -21.88
N ARG A 303 7.13 -16.56 -22.83
CA ARG A 303 7.21 -17.67 -23.79
C ARG A 303 8.17 -18.76 -23.29
N ASP A 304 8.27 -18.93 -21.97
CA ASP A 304 9.11 -19.98 -21.43
C ASP A 304 8.40 -21.33 -21.52
N ARG A 305 9.13 -22.31 -22.06
CA ARG A 305 8.75 -23.71 -21.96
C ARG A 305 8.60 -24.04 -20.48
N ASP A 306 7.54 -24.73 -20.12
CA ASP A 306 7.42 -25.30 -18.78
C ASP A 306 8.67 -26.17 -18.51
N PRO A 307 9.48 -25.86 -17.48
CA PRO A 307 10.72 -26.59 -17.21
C PRO A 307 10.50 -28.08 -16.91
N ALA A 308 9.30 -28.45 -16.45
CA ALA A 308 8.95 -29.83 -16.12
C ALA A 308 8.49 -30.63 -17.35
N THR A 309 7.89 -29.98 -18.35
CA THR A 309 7.27 -30.67 -19.49
C THR A 309 7.90 -30.35 -20.84
N GLY A 310 8.75 -29.32 -20.92
CA GLY A 310 9.35 -28.84 -22.17
C GLY A 310 8.34 -28.28 -23.18
N LEU A 311 7.04 -28.32 -22.87
CA LEU A 311 5.98 -27.87 -23.74
C LEU A 311 5.91 -26.35 -23.71
N ARG A 312 5.75 -25.76 -24.90
CA ARG A 312 5.32 -24.38 -25.02
C ARG A 312 3.91 -24.33 -24.46
N THR A 313 3.74 -23.77 -23.27
CA THR A 313 2.43 -23.31 -22.85
C THR A 313 2.09 -22.15 -23.76
N ASN A 314 1.28 -22.43 -24.79
CA ASN A 314 0.64 -21.39 -25.56
C ASN A 314 -0.37 -20.72 -24.62
N TRP A 315 0.12 -19.83 -23.75
CA TRP A 315 -0.68 -18.74 -23.23
C TRP A 315 -1.03 -17.91 -24.44
N THR A 316 -2.09 -18.32 -25.13
CA THR A 316 -2.73 -17.44 -26.08
C THR A 316 -3.08 -16.18 -25.28
N THR A 317 -2.97 -15.03 -25.92
CA THR A 317 -3.33 -13.72 -25.41
C THR A 317 -4.73 -13.57 -24.74
N PRO A 318 -5.71 -14.51 -24.76
CA PRO A 318 -6.99 -14.35 -24.06
C PRO A 318 -6.98 -14.36 -22.53
N ASP A 319 -5.94 -14.84 -21.84
CA ASP A 319 -5.98 -15.01 -20.37
C ASP A 319 -5.59 -13.77 -19.57
N LEU A 320 -5.11 -12.74 -20.26
CA LEU A 320 -5.01 -11.39 -19.72
C LEU A 320 -6.00 -10.48 -20.41
N ARG A 321 -7.26 -10.81 -20.18
CA ARG A 321 -8.37 -9.90 -20.47
C ARG A 321 -8.06 -8.61 -19.73
N VAL A 322 -7.89 -7.51 -20.45
CA VAL A 322 -8.10 -6.18 -19.89
C VAL A 322 -9.49 -6.24 -19.25
N ARG A 323 -9.53 -6.32 -17.93
CA ARG A 323 -10.78 -6.51 -17.22
C ARG A 323 -11.39 -5.13 -17.02
N SER A 324 -12.66 -4.99 -17.36
CA SER A 324 -13.43 -3.76 -17.19
C SER A 324 -14.30 -3.87 -15.96
N CYS A 325 -14.26 -2.87 -15.09
CA CYS A 325 -15.09 -2.80 -13.90
C CYS A 325 -15.69 -1.41 -13.78
N HIS A 326 -16.84 -1.30 -13.15
CA HIS A 326 -17.50 -0.02 -12.92
C HIS A 326 -17.20 0.42 -11.49
N VAL A 327 -16.62 1.61 -11.33
CA VAL A 327 -16.19 2.13 -10.04
C VAL A 327 -16.86 3.46 -9.73
N GLN A 328 -17.28 3.63 -8.49
CA GLN A 328 -17.75 4.92 -7.99
C GLN A 328 -16.58 5.75 -7.47
N GLU A 329 -16.61 7.02 -7.81
CA GLU A 329 -15.58 8.00 -7.50
C GLU A 329 -15.74 8.57 -6.06
N HIS A 330 -16.99 8.72 -5.64
CA HIS A 330 -17.43 9.17 -4.31
C HIS A 330 -18.74 8.47 -3.97
N VAL A 331 -19.14 8.55 -2.71
CA VAL A 331 -20.42 8.02 -2.23
C VAL A 331 -21.54 8.60 -3.11
N ASP A 332 -22.39 7.74 -3.66
CA ASP A 332 -23.52 8.06 -4.54
C ASP A 332 -23.18 8.71 -5.90
N GLY A 333 -21.89 8.79 -6.26
CA GLY A 333 -21.46 9.27 -7.58
C GLY A 333 -21.77 8.29 -8.72
N PRO A 334 -21.69 8.74 -9.99
CA PRO A 334 -21.89 7.86 -11.13
C PRO A 334 -20.79 6.80 -11.20
N PHE A 335 -21.19 5.58 -11.56
CA PHE A 335 -20.25 4.51 -11.88
C PHE A 335 -19.52 4.86 -13.19
N ARG A 336 -18.18 4.82 -13.17
CA ARG A 336 -17.34 5.01 -14.35
C ARG A 336 -16.62 3.71 -14.70
N PRO A 337 -16.47 3.37 -15.99
CA PRO A 337 -15.68 2.23 -16.39
C PRO A 337 -14.20 2.50 -16.08
N THR A 338 -13.58 1.57 -15.38
CA THR A 338 -12.16 1.51 -15.12
C THR A 338 -11.66 0.14 -15.56
N TYR A 339 -10.60 0.17 -16.34
CA TYR A 339 -9.92 -1.02 -16.82
C TYR A 339 -8.63 -1.24 -16.03
N TYR A 340 -8.26 -2.50 -15.84
CA TYR A 340 -7.02 -2.85 -15.16
C TYR A 340 -6.38 -4.10 -15.78
N VAL A 341 -5.08 -4.24 -15.52
CA VAL A 341 -4.31 -5.45 -15.80
C VAL A 341 -3.57 -5.84 -14.52
N ALA A 342 -3.75 -7.10 -14.12
CA ALA A 342 -3.14 -7.73 -12.96
C ALA A 342 -2.68 -9.15 -13.37
N PRO A 343 -1.71 -9.77 -12.66
CA PRO A 343 -1.30 -11.14 -12.91
C PRO A 343 -2.50 -12.11 -12.94
N PRO A 344 -2.49 -13.14 -13.81
CA PRO A 344 -3.57 -14.11 -13.86
C PRO A 344 -3.66 -14.90 -12.55
N HIS A 345 -4.87 -15.25 -12.16
CA HIS A 345 -5.12 -16.22 -11.09
C HIS A 345 -4.97 -17.63 -11.65
N ASP A 346 -3.86 -18.31 -11.37
CA ASP A 346 -3.87 -19.76 -11.44
C ASP A 346 -4.36 -20.29 -10.08
N ALA A 347 -5.66 -20.56 -10.00
CA ALA A 347 -6.31 -21.13 -8.82
C ALA A 347 -5.78 -22.55 -8.49
N THR A 348 -5.21 -23.26 -9.48
CA THR A 348 -4.63 -24.60 -9.33
C THR A 348 -3.17 -24.57 -8.83
N GLN A 349 -2.38 -23.56 -9.19
CA GLN A 349 -1.03 -23.34 -8.63
C GLN A 349 -1.02 -22.62 -7.28
N ALA A 350 -2.12 -21.96 -6.90
CA ALA A 350 -2.25 -21.28 -5.60
C ALA A 350 -2.00 -22.19 -4.38
N HIS A 351 -2.05 -23.51 -4.54
CA HIS A 351 -1.80 -24.48 -3.46
C HIS A 351 -0.34 -24.93 -3.30
N ARG A 352 0.59 -24.63 -4.23
CA ARG A 352 1.94 -25.23 -4.23
C ARG A 352 3.10 -24.22 -4.27
N GLN A 353 3.05 -23.20 -3.42
CA GLN A 353 4.09 -22.16 -3.21
C GLN A 353 3.95 -20.95 -4.16
N ARG A 354 3.45 -19.81 -3.63
CA ARG A 354 3.87 -18.41 -3.86
C ARG A 354 2.84 -17.41 -3.28
N PRO A 355 3.22 -16.13 -3.00
CA PRO A 355 2.59 -15.25 -1.99
C PRO A 355 1.38 -14.43 -2.53
N PRO A 356 0.77 -13.48 -1.76
CA PRO A 356 -0.61 -13.05 -1.99
C PRO A 356 -0.83 -12.26 -3.29
N ASN A 357 -1.94 -12.58 -3.96
CA ASN A 357 -2.31 -12.08 -5.27
C ASN A 357 -2.99 -10.70 -5.22
N PHE A 358 -2.66 -9.82 -6.18
CA PHE A 358 -3.45 -8.63 -6.46
C PHE A 358 -4.71 -9.01 -7.28
N ILE A 359 -5.82 -9.23 -6.58
CA ILE A 359 -7.15 -9.25 -7.21
C ILE A 359 -7.61 -7.81 -7.29
N ALA A 360 -7.86 -7.25 -8.49
CA ALA A 360 -8.62 -6.01 -8.53
C ALA A 360 -10.02 -6.30 -7.94
N PRO A 361 -10.40 -5.64 -6.84
CA PRO A 361 -11.55 -5.99 -6.01
C PRO A 361 -12.89 -6.09 -6.71
N PHE A 362 -13.00 -5.34 -7.81
CA PHE A 362 -14.24 -4.82 -8.36
C PHE A 362 -14.80 -5.68 -9.49
N CYS A 363 -14.18 -6.83 -9.73
CA CYS A 363 -14.12 -7.43 -11.06
C CYS A 363 -14.51 -8.91 -11.06
N GLY A 364 -15.53 -9.22 -10.26
CA GLY A 364 -16.24 -10.49 -10.28
C GLY A 364 -17.53 -10.37 -11.11
N PRO A 365 -18.02 -11.47 -11.72
CA PRO A 365 -19.31 -11.49 -12.40
C PRO A 365 -20.41 -10.95 -11.47
N GLY A 366 -21.17 -9.95 -11.93
CA GLY A 366 -22.33 -9.40 -11.20
C GLY A 366 -22.06 -8.37 -10.10
N ARG A 367 -20.80 -7.97 -9.82
CA ARG A 367 -20.52 -7.01 -8.74
C ARG A 367 -20.43 -5.56 -9.24
N ARG A 368 -21.54 -4.81 -9.15
CA ARG A 368 -21.45 -3.35 -8.93
C ARG A 368 -20.97 -3.16 -7.50
N THR A 369 -19.82 -2.55 -7.32
CA THR A 369 -19.25 -2.34 -5.98
C THR A 369 -19.58 -0.93 -5.53
N ALA A 370 -20.61 -0.81 -4.70
CA ALA A 370 -20.75 0.35 -3.86
C ALA A 370 -19.57 0.37 -2.87
N LEU A 371 -19.17 1.57 -2.43
CA LEU A 371 -18.22 1.75 -1.34
C LEU A 371 -18.87 1.30 -0.02
N GLU A 372 -19.09 0.00 0.17
CA GLU A 372 -19.68 -0.59 1.37
C GLU A 372 -18.70 -0.69 2.55
#